data_AF-A0A5C5XI52-F1
#
_entry.id   AF-A0A5C5XI52-F1
#
_cell.length_a   1.000
_cell.length_b   1.000
_cell.length_c   1.000
_cell.angle_alpha   90.00
_cell.angle_beta   90.00
_cell.angle_gamma   90.00
#
_symmetry.space_group_name_H-M   'P 1'
#
loop_
_entity.id
_entity.type
_entity.pdbx_description
1 polymer ?
#
loop_
_entity_poly.entity_id
_entity_poly.type
_entity_poly.pdbx_seq_one_letter_code
_entity_poly.pdbx_strand_id
1 'polypeptide(L)'
;MVEKLARLTADQRSNFVAYLDGELSEQETQQIERLLSQNEVARHDMESLATVWEVLDTLPRTKAPEDFAQKTIATLKMDEQQTPLSDQAWFRKAQEVGSRVLGWCLVIACGFVGFALMRSFPPSTTEALIENYPVLEQFDSYQEIGSVEFLKKLQSSPEWLKHNQENGEAIR
;
A
#
# COMPACT_ATOMS: atom_id res chain seq x y z
N MET A 1 -34.32 -56.62 -0.04
CA MET A 1 -35.27 -55.54 0.30
C MET A 1 -35.01 -55.08 1.74
N VAL A 2 -33.90 -54.36 2.00
CA VAL A 2 -33.49 -53.95 3.37
C VAL A 2 -33.21 -52.43 3.46
N GLU A 3 -33.49 -51.65 2.41
CA GLU A 3 -33.05 -50.25 2.32
C GLU A 3 -34.18 -49.24 2.60
N LYS A 4 -35.04 -49.56 3.57
CA LYS A 4 -36.07 -48.64 4.09
C LYS A 4 -36.12 -48.61 5.62
N LEU A 5 -34.97 -48.84 6.25
CA LEU A 5 -34.70 -48.39 7.62
C LEU A 5 -34.50 -46.86 7.54
N ALA A 6 -35.63 -46.17 7.50
CA ALA A 6 -35.74 -44.74 7.24
C ALA A 6 -34.85 -43.95 8.22
N ARG A 7 -33.72 -43.43 7.71
CA ARG A 7 -32.99 -42.33 8.35
C ARG A 7 -33.99 -41.19 8.56
N LEU A 8 -34.22 -40.80 9.82
CA LEU A 8 -34.97 -39.60 10.15
C LEU A 8 -34.43 -38.43 9.32
N THR A 9 -35.31 -37.58 8.79
CA THR A 9 -34.90 -36.35 8.11
C THR A 9 -34.27 -35.39 9.11
N ALA A 10 -33.47 -34.43 8.62
CA ALA A 10 -32.86 -33.41 9.48
C ALA A 10 -33.92 -32.65 10.30
N ASP A 11 -35.05 -32.32 9.68
CA ASP A 11 -36.17 -31.63 10.32
C ASP A 11 -36.79 -32.46 11.46
N GLN A 12 -36.94 -33.77 11.28
CA GLN A 12 -37.48 -34.65 12.34
C GLN A 12 -36.55 -34.75 13.55
N ARG A 13 -35.23 -34.75 13.32
CA ARG A 13 -34.26 -34.71 14.42
C ARG A 13 -34.30 -33.40 15.17
N SER A 14 -34.45 -32.27 14.47
CA SER A 14 -34.64 -30.96 15.09
C SER A 14 -35.87 -30.94 16.00
N ASN A 15 -36.98 -31.53 15.54
CA ASN A 15 -38.20 -31.61 16.33
C ASN A 15 -38.07 -32.50 17.56
N PHE A 16 -37.23 -33.54 17.55
CA PHE A 16 -36.97 -34.34 18.75
C PHE A 16 -36.17 -33.58 19.81
N VAL A 17 -35.21 -32.77 19.37
CA VAL A 17 -34.49 -31.87 20.28
C VAL A 17 -35.44 -30.83 20.86
N ALA A 18 -36.27 -30.21 20.02
CA ALA A 18 -37.30 -29.25 20.44
C ALA A 18 -38.40 -29.88 21.33
N TYR A 19 -38.61 -31.19 21.23
CA TYR A 19 -39.52 -31.91 22.12
C TYR A 19 -38.88 -32.12 23.50
N LEU A 20 -37.57 -32.37 23.56
CA LEU A 20 -36.81 -32.56 24.79
C LEU A 20 -36.63 -31.28 25.60
N ASP A 21 -36.45 -30.13 24.93
CA ASP A 21 -36.33 -28.82 25.59
C ASP A 21 -37.70 -28.17 25.89
N GLY A 22 -38.78 -28.69 25.29
CA GLY A 22 -40.15 -28.20 25.49
C GLY A 22 -40.54 -27.02 24.59
N GLU A 23 -39.78 -26.72 23.55
CA GLU A 23 -40.02 -25.60 22.62
C GLU A 23 -41.06 -25.92 21.52
N LEU A 24 -41.57 -27.15 21.43
CA LEU A 24 -42.61 -27.52 20.45
C LEU A 24 -44.00 -26.94 20.80
N SER A 25 -44.74 -26.54 19.78
CA SER A 25 -46.17 -26.22 19.94
C SER A 25 -47.01 -27.47 20.26
N GLU A 26 -48.22 -27.28 20.77
CA GLU A 26 -49.14 -28.38 21.11
C GLU A 26 -49.45 -29.28 19.89
N GLN A 27 -49.60 -28.68 18.71
CA GLN A 27 -49.89 -29.42 17.48
C GLN A 27 -48.68 -30.27 17.04
N GLU A 28 -47.47 -29.74 17.16
CA GLU A 28 -46.25 -30.45 16.81
C GLU A 28 -45.94 -31.56 17.81
N THR A 29 -46.18 -31.32 19.10
CA THR A 29 -46.07 -32.31 20.17
C THR A 29 -46.94 -33.54 19.87
N GLN A 30 -48.22 -33.33 19.53
CA GLN A 30 -49.12 -34.43 19.17
C GLN A 30 -48.66 -35.20 17.92
N GLN A 31 -48.02 -34.53 16.97
CA GLN A 31 -47.48 -35.19 15.76
C GLN A 31 -46.27 -36.07 16.11
N ILE A 32 -45.37 -35.57 16.97
CA ILE A 32 -44.21 -36.31 17.44
C ILE A 32 -44.63 -37.51 18.29
N GLU A 33 -45.59 -37.38 19.20
CA GLU A 33 -46.11 -38.50 20.00
C GLU A 33 -46.73 -39.59 19.12
N ARG A 34 -47.49 -39.21 18.09
CA ARG A 34 -48.02 -40.17 17.11
C ARG A 34 -46.88 -40.88 16.38
N LEU A 35 -45.85 -40.15 15.96
CA LEU A 35 -44.70 -40.71 15.27
C LEU A 35 -43.92 -41.68 16.18
N LEU A 36 -43.69 -41.33 17.44
CA LEU A 36 -43.04 -42.18 18.44
C LEU A 36 -43.87 -43.44 18.74
N SER A 37 -45.21 -43.35 18.76
CA SER A 37 -46.06 -44.54 18.98
C SER A 37 -46.01 -45.55 17.83
N GLN A 38 -45.77 -45.09 16.59
CA GLN A 38 -45.85 -45.90 15.38
C GLN A 38 -44.48 -46.40 14.89
N ASN A 39 -43.38 -45.75 15.29
CA ASN A 39 -42.05 -46.03 14.77
C ASN A 39 -41.06 -46.38 15.88
N GLU A 40 -40.62 -47.64 15.90
CA GLU A 40 -39.63 -48.14 16.85
C GLU A 40 -38.25 -47.46 16.70
N VAL A 41 -37.82 -47.18 15.47
CA VAL A 41 -36.52 -46.51 15.20
C VAL A 41 -36.53 -45.09 15.78
N ALA A 42 -37.65 -44.39 15.64
CA ALA A 42 -37.82 -43.05 16.20
C ALA A 42 -37.75 -43.04 17.73
N ARG A 43 -38.29 -44.06 18.40
CA ARG A 43 -38.19 -44.20 19.87
C ARG A 43 -36.75 -44.42 20.31
N HIS A 44 -36.01 -45.26 19.60
CA HIS A 44 -34.61 -45.53 19.93
C HIS A 44 -33.74 -44.28 19.77
N ASP A 45 -33.93 -43.52 18.69
CA ASP A 45 -33.23 -42.25 18.48
C ASP A 45 -33.57 -41.22 19.58
N MET A 46 -34.83 -41.16 20.01
CA MET A 46 -35.27 -40.30 21.12
C MET A 46 -34.67 -40.72 22.47
N GLU A 47 -34.63 -42.02 22.77
CA GLU A 47 -34.00 -42.57 23.98
C GLU A 47 -32.50 -42.27 24.02
N SER A 48 -31.82 -42.39 22.87
CA SER A 48 -30.41 -42.02 22.75
C SER A 48 -30.19 -40.53 23.02
N LEU A 49 -31.04 -39.64 22.52
CA LEU A 49 -30.95 -38.20 22.78
C LEU A 49 -31.22 -37.87 24.25
N ALA A 50 -32.25 -38.47 24.85
CA ALA A 50 -32.56 -38.30 26.27
C ALA A 50 -31.41 -38.74 27.18
N THR A 51 -30.75 -39.86 26.84
CA THR A 51 -29.57 -40.34 27.58
C THR A 51 -28.41 -39.35 27.51
N VAL A 52 -28.17 -38.73 26.34
CA VAL A 52 -27.13 -37.70 26.20
C VAL A 52 -27.43 -36.48 27.08
N TRP A 53 -28.69 -36.04 27.13
CA TRP A 53 -29.13 -34.96 28.01
C TRP A 53 -28.91 -35.29 29.49
N GLU A 54 -29.22 -36.52 29.92
CA GLU A 54 -28.95 -36.97 31.30
C GLU A 54 -27.44 -36.92 31.61
N VAL A 55 -26.59 -37.32 30.67
CA VAL A 55 -25.12 -37.22 30.85
C VAL A 55 -24.66 -35.76 30.91
N LEU A 56 -25.25 -34.85 30.13
CA LEU A 56 -24.94 -33.42 30.22
C LEU A 56 -25.26 -32.84 31.61
N ASP A 57 -26.29 -33.34 32.29
CA ASP A 57 -26.61 -32.94 33.65
C ASP A 57 -25.58 -33.42 34.68
N THR A 58 -24.81 -34.46 34.37
CA THR A 58 -23.70 -34.93 35.22
C THR A 58 -22.45 -34.06 35.11
N LEU A 59 -22.42 -33.08 34.21
CA LEU A 59 -21.23 -32.26 33.99
C LEU A 59 -20.85 -31.47 35.26
N PRO A 60 -19.55 -31.40 35.60
CA PRO A 60 -19.09 -30.72 36.79
C PRO A 60 -19.35 -29.22 36.68
N ARG A 61 -20.11 -28.67 37.63
CA ARG A 61 -20.33 -27.23 37.75
C ARG A 61 -19.10 -26.56 38.38
N THR A 62 -18.18 -26.10 37.54
CA THR A 62 -17.02 -25.33 37.97
C THR A 62 -17.46 -23.91 38.35
N LYS A 63 -17.12 -23.46 39.55
CA LYS A 63 -17.36 -22.07 39.97
C LYS A 63 -16.32 -21.16 39.36
N ALA A 64 -16.74 -19.96 38.93
CA ALA A 64 -15.81 -18.94 38.51
C ALA A 64 -14.88 -18.55 39.69
N PRO A 65 -13.60 -18.25 39.42
CA PRO A 65 -12.71 -17.65 40.41
C PRO A 65 -13.29 -16.34 40.97
N GLU A 66 -13.00 -16.04 42.23
CA GLU A 66 -13.52 -14.83 42.91
C GLU A 66 -13.12 -13.52 42.19
N ASP A 67 -12.00 -13.53 41.47
CA ASP A 67 -11.45 -12.40 40.74
C ASP A 67 -11.93 -12.28 39.28
N PHE A 68 -12.78 -13.21 38.80
CA PHE A 68 -13.23 -13.24 37.41
C PHE A 68 -13.93 -11.94 37.01
N ALA A 69 -14.85 -11.43 37.83
CA ALA A 69 -15.56 -10.19 37.56
C ALA A 69 -14.60 -8.98 37.49
N GLN A 70 -13.61 -8.94 38.38
CA GLN A 70 -12.62 -7.87 38.43
C GLN A 70 -11.74 -7.89 37.17
N LYS A 71 -11.28 -9.08 36.76
CA LYS A 71 -10.49 -9.28 35.53
C LYS A 71 -11.29 -8.88 34.29
N THR A 72 -12.54 -9.30 34.17
CA THR A 72 -13.39 -8.93 33.02
C THR A 72 -13.59 -7.42 32.91
N ILE A 73 -13.89 -6.75 34.03
CA ILE A 73 -14.01 -5.28 34.04
C ILE A 73 -12.68 -4.62 33.69
N ALA A 74 -11.55 -5.14 34.19
CA ALA A 74 -10.23 -4.62 33.85
C ALA A 74 -9.94 -4.76 32.36
N THR A 75 -10.23 -5.92 31.76
CA THR A 75 -10.05 -6.16 30.32
C THR A 75 -10.92 -5.23 29.47
N LEU A 76 -12.19 -5.04 29.85
CA LEU A 76 -13.08 -4.10 29.14
C LEU A 76 -12.55 -2.66 29.18
N LYS A 77 -12.04 -2.21 30.33
CA LYS A 77 -11.44 -0.89 30.47
C LYS A 77 -10.15 -0.73 29.65
N MET A 78 -9.34 -1.79 29.56
CA MET A 78 -8.13 -1.78 28.75
C MET A 78 -8.45 -1.69 27.26
N ASP A 79 -9.53 -2.32 26.81
CA ASP A 79 -9.99 -2.26 25.41
C ASP A 79 -10.55 -0.86 25.07
N GLU A 80 -11.33 -0.26 25.97
CA GLU A 80 -11.84 1.11 25.83
C GLU A 80 -10.72 2.16 25.88
N GLN A 81 -9.61 1.89 26.58
CA GLN A 81 -8.44 2.77 26.66
C GLN A 81 -7.52 2.71 25.43
N GLN A 82 -7.84 1.91 24.41
CA GLN A 82 -7.16 2.02 23.11
C GLN A 82 -7.57 3.34 22.42
N THR A 83 -7.05 4.46 22.93
CA THR A 83 -7.20 5.76 22.29
C THR A 83 -6.61 5.66 20.88
N PRO A 84 -7.38 5.94 19.83
CA PRO A 84 -6.86 5.93 18.47
C PRO A 84 -5.70 6.92 18.39
N LEU A 85 -4.63 6.57 17.66
CA LEU A 85 -3.44 7.42 17.49
C LEU A 85 -3.79 8.85 17.01
N SER A 86 -4.96 9.03 16.38
CA SER A 86 -5.51 10.31 15.93
C SER A 86 -5.93 11.26 17.05
N ASP A 87 -6.24 10.75 18.25
CA ASP A 87 -6.69 11.56 19.39
C ASP A 87 -5.52 12.06 20.26
N GLN A 88 -4.30 11.63 19.93
CA GLN A 88 -3.10 12.08 20.63
C GLN A 88 -2.75 13.51 20.18
N ALA A 89 -2.66 14.44 21.14
CA ALA A 89 -2.49 15.87 20.88
C ALA A 89 -1.25 16.24 20.02
N TRP A 90 -0.20 15.40 20.02
CA TRP A 90 0.97 15.59 19.17
C TRP A 90 0.68 15.32 17.69
N PHE A 91 -0.25 14.41 17.37
CA PHE A 91 -0.60 14.05 15.98
C PHE A 91 -1.38 15.16 15.29
N ARG A 92 -2.30 15.82 16.00
CA ARG A 92 -2.99 17.04 15.51
C ARG A 92 -2.00 18.18 15.25
N LYS A 93 -1.05 18.41 16.16
CA LYS A 93 0.03 19.40 15.94
C LYS A 93 0.94 19.02 14.77
N ALA A 94 1.27 17.74 14.63
CA ALA A 94 2.08 17.25 13.51
C ALA A 94 1.38 17.43 12.17
N GLN A 95 0.06 17.27 12.11
CA GLN A 95 -0.72 17.50 10.89
C GLN A 95 -0.78 19.00 10.51
N GLU A 96 -0.95 19.90 11.49
CA GLU A 96 -0.91 21.35 11.25
C GLU A 96 0.48 21.86 10.86
N VAL A 97 1.54 21.30 11.44
CA VAL A 97 2.92 21.65 11.05
C VAL A 97 3.26 21.01 9.71
N GLY A 98 2.80 19.79 9.45
CA GLY A 98 3.00 19.05 8.21
C GLY A 98 2.41 19.76 7.00
N SER A 99 1.21 20.34 7.11
CA SER A 99 0.60 21.11 6.01
C SER A 99 1.39 22.39 5.70
N ARG A 100 1.93 23.07 6.73
CA ARG A 100 2.79 24.25 6.55
C ARG A 100 4.11 23.88 5.89
N VAL A 101 4.76 22.79 6.34
CA VAL A 101 6.00 22.28 5.74
C VAL A 101 5.79 21.86 4.29
N LEU A 102 4.68 21.17 4.00
CA LEU A 102 4.33 20.78 2.62
C LEU A 102 4.15 22.00 1.71
N GLY A 103 3.51 23.06 2.20
CA GLY A 103 3.39 24.33 1.48
C GLY A 103 4.75 24.94 1.15
N TRP A 104 5.67 25.01 2.12
CA TRP A 104 7.02 25.50 1.89
C TRP A 104 7.83 24.62 0.94
N CYS A 105 7.73 23.30 1.05
CA CYS A 105 8.36 22.36 0.13
C CYS A 105 7.87 22.56 -1.31
N LEU A 106 6.58 22.84 -1.51
CA LEU A 106 6.02 23.09 -2.84
C LEU A 106 6.57 24.39 -3.45
N VAL A 107 6.72 25.45 -2.66
CA VAL A 107 7.33 26.72 -3.12
C VAL A 107 8.79 26.50 -3.53
N ILE A 108 9.56 25.77 -2.72
CA ILE A 108 10.96 25.44 -3.02
C ILE A 108 11.05 24.57 -4.29
N ALA A 109 10.16 23.58 -4.43
CA ALA A 109 10.12 22.71 -5.61
C ALA A 109 9.82 23.51 -6.89
N CYS A 110 8.84 24.42 -6.86
CA CYS A 110 8.55 25.31 -7.99
C CYS A 110 9.76 26.17 -8.38
N GLY A 111 10.47 26.74 -7.39
CA GLY A 111 11.69 27.52 -7.65
C GLY A 111 12.80 26.67 -8.28
N PHE A 112 13.00 25.44 -7.78
CA PHE A 112 13.99 24.52 -8.31
C PHE A 112 13.68 24.08 -9.74
N VAL A 113 12.41 23.78 -10.02
CA VAL A 113 11.94 23.45 -11.38
C VAL A 113 12.14 24.62 -12.33
N GLY A 114 11.79 25.84 -11.91
CA GLY A 114 12.02 27.05 -12.71
C GLY A 114 13.49 27.30 -13.02
N PHE A 115 14.37 27.14 -12.02
CA PHE A 115 15.82 27.26 -12.20
C PHE A 115 16.39 26.20 -13.15
N ALA A 116 15.94 24.95 -13.00
CA ALA A 116 16.37 23.86 -13.88
C ALA A 116 15.94 24.10 -15.33
N LEU A 117 14.71 24.57 -15.55
CA LEU A 117 14.22 24.96 -16.88
C LEU A 117 15.07 26.09 -17.48
N MET A 118 15.33 27.16 -16.72
CA MET A 118 16.16 28.28 -17.20
C MET A 118 17.58 27.84 -17.55
N ARG A 119 18.20 26.99 -16.74
CA ARG A 119 19.53 26.42 -17.02
C ARG A 119 19.55 25.55 -18.27
N SER A 120 18.44 24.88 -18.58
CA SER A 120 18.33 23.99 -19.74
C SER A 120 18.07 24.71 -21.06
N PHE A 121 17.72 26.01 -21.04
CA PHE A 121 17.57 26.79 -22.27
C PHE A 121 18.95 26.98 -22.91
N PRO A 122 19.16 26.50 -24.15
CA PRO A 122 20.43 26.71 -24.85
C PRO A 122 20.67 28.22 -25.04
N PRO A 123 21.94 28.68 -24.96
CA PRO A 123 22.26 30.10 -25.05
C PRO A 123 21.70 30.67 -26.35
N SER A 124 20.98 31.79 -26.22
CA SER A 124 20.42 32.47 -27.38
C SER A 124 21.53 32.95 -28.31
N THR A 125 21.24 33.07 -29.60
CA THR A 125 22.18 33.48 -30.65
C THR A 125 22.96 34.76 -30.29
N THR A 126 22.38 35.65 -29.48
CA THR A 126 23.01 36.87 -28.95
C THR A 126 24.25 36.59 -28.09
N GLU A 127 24.21 35.53 -27.27
CA GLU A 127 25.32 35.15 -26.38
C GLU A 127 26.48 34.54 -27.18
N ALA A 128 26.14 33.74 -28.20
CA ALA A 128 27.12 33.26 -29.17
C ALA A 128 27.74 34.40 -30.00
N LEU A 129 26.99 35.47 -30.28
CA LEU A 129 27.52 36.66 -30.97
C LEU A 129 28.44 37.49 -30.08
N ILE A 130 28.18 37.57 -28.78
CA ILE A 130 29.04 38.27 -27.81
C ILE A 130 30.34 37.48 -27.59
N GLU A 131 30.26 36.15 -27.48
CA GLU A 131 31.43 35.28 -27.32
C GLU A 131 32.34 35.30 -28.57
N ASN A 132 31.74 35.39 -29.77
CA ASN A 132 32.46 35.48 -31.03
C ASN A 132 32.70 36.92 -31.52
N TYR A 133 32.46 37.92 -30.67
CA TYR A 133 32.63 39.33 -31.02
C TYR A 133 34.03 39.66 -31.58
N PRO A 134 35.15 39.15 -31.03
CA PRO A 134 36.48 39.44 -31.56
C PRO A 134 36.72 38.91 -32.98
N VAL A 135 36.04 37.82 -33.34
CA VAL A 135 36.12 37.20 -34.68
C VAL A 135 35.30 37.99 -35.69
N LEU A 136 34.15 38.53 -35.25
CA LEU A 136 33.27 39.36 -36.09
C LEU A 136 33.85 40.76 -36.33
N GLU A 137 34.61 41.31 -35.37
CA GLU A 137 35.23 42.64 -35.50
C GLU A 137 36.32 42.70 -36.60
N GLN A 138 37.04 41.60 -36.82
CA GLN A 138 38.10 41.49 -37.84
C GLN A 138 37.70 40.69 -39.07
N PHE A 139 36.39 40.49 -39.27
CA PHE A 139 35.87 39.67 -40.35
C PHE A 139 36.40 40.09 -41.74
N ASP A 140 36.52 41.40 -41.99
CA ASP A 140 37.08 41.92 -43.25
C ASP A 140 38.55 41.55 -43.44
N SER A 141 39.38 41.63 -42.38
CA SER A 141 40.79 41.21 -42.46
C SER A 141 40.94 39.70 -42.68
N TYR A 142 40.06 38.87 -42.11
CA TYR A 142 40.09 37.43 -42.36
C TYR A 142 39.61 37.07 -43.77
N GLN A 143 38.75 37.89 -44.38
CA GLN A 143 38.29 37.71 -45.76
C GLN A 143 39.37 38.03 -46.79
N GLU A 144 40.29 38.97 -46.50
CA GLU A 144 41.43 39.29 -47.37
C GLU A 144 42.46 38.15 -47.45
N ILE A 145 42.59 37.34 -46.39
CA ILE A 145 43.54 36.21 -46.33
C ILE A 145 42.93 34.96 -47.01
N GLY A 146 42.27 35.13 -48.15
CA GLY A 146 41.86 34.06 -49.07
C GLY A 146 41.23 32.81 -48.41
N SER A 147 41.54 31.62 -48.95
CA SER A 147 40.96 30.36 -48.46
C SER A 147 41.89 29.61 -47.49
N VAL A 148 41.30 28.79 -46.62
CA VAL A 148 42.04 27.87 -45.73
C VAL A 148 43.01 26.97 -46.52
N GLU A 149 42.67 26.66 -47.77
CA GLU A 149 43.48 25.85 -48.67
C GLU A 149 44.72 26.59 -49.18
N PHE A 150 44.65 27.92 -49.33
CA PHE A 150 45.81 28.77 -49.60
C PHE A 150 46.78 28.77 -48.41
N LEU A 151 46.29 28.94 -47.18
CA LEU A 151 47.12 28.89 -45.97
C LEU A 151 47.83 27.53 -45.81
N LYS A 152 47.12 26.44 -46.13
CA LYS A 152 47.68 25.09 -46.09
C LYS A 152 48.77 24.86 -47.15
N LYS A 153 48.61 25.44 -48.34
CA LYS A 153 49.64 25.45 -49.39
C LYS A 153 50.83 26.34 -49.05
N LEU A 154 50.59 27.46 -48.37
CA LEU A 154 51.65 28.35 -47.90
C LEU A 154 52.51 27.67 -46.82
N GLN A 155 51.88 27.01 -45.85
CA GLN A 155 52.55 26.26 -44.79
C GLN A 155 53.41 25.10 -45.33
N SER A 156 52.98 24.48 -46.42
CA SER A 156 53.71 23.40 -47.08
C SER A 156 54.73 23.87 -48.11
N SER A 157 54.86 25.19 -48.33
CA SER A 157 55.84 25.74 -49.26
C SER A 157 57.26 25.76 -48.64
N PRO A 158 58.31 25.41 -49.41
CA PRO A 158 59.69 25.36 -48.90
C PRO A 158 60.23 26.72 -48.44
N GLU A 159 59.77 27.80 -49.09
CA GLU A 159 60.18 29.17 -48.78
C GLU A 159 59.67 29.61 -47.41
N TRP A 160 58.42 29.27 -47.07
CA TRP A 160 57.83 29.58 -45.78
C TRP A 160 58.47 28.76 -44.65
N LEU A 161 58.74 27.47 -44.89
CA LEU A 161 59.45 26.64 -43.92
C LEU A 161 60.87 27.15 -43.64
N LYS A 162 61.59 27.62 -44.66
CA LYS A 162 62.93 28.19 -44.50
C LYS A 162 62.90 29.49 -43.69
N HIS A 163 61.96 30.38 -43.99
CA HIS A 163 61.78 31.64 -43.25
C HIS A 163 61.41 31.42 -41.77
N ASN A 164 60.59 30.40 -41.49
CA ASN A 164 60.20 30.06 -40.11
C ASN A 164 61.30 29.30 -39.36
N GLN A 165 62.21 28.62 -40.07
CA GLN A 165 63.39 27.98 -39.47
C GLN A 165 64.47 29.02 -39.08
N GLU A 166 64.63 30.08 -39.88
CA GLU A 166 65.54 31.19 -39.58
C GLU A 166 65.03 32.11 -38.46
N ASN A 167 63.71 32.29 -38.33
CA ASN A 167 63.10 33.17 -37.32
C ASN A 167 62.55 32.43 -36.09
N GLY A 168 62.53 31.09 -36.12
CA GLY A 168 61.94 30.23 -35.07
C GLY A 168 62.78 30.04 -33.82
N GLU A 169 64.02 30.55 -33.75
CA GLU A 169 64.81 30.53 -32.50
C GLU A 169 64.50 31.72 -31.56
N ALA A 170 63.69 32.70 -31.98
CA ALA A 170 63.42 33.90 -31.19
C ALA A 170 62.17 33.85 -30.31
N ILE A 171 61.45 32.71 -30.24
CA ILE A 171 60.27 32.57 -29.37
C ILE A 171 60.38 31.27 -28.57
N ARG A 172 61.20 31.33 -27.52
CA ARG A 172 61.04 30.56 -26.28
C ARG A 172 60.81 31.53 -25.13
#